data_AF-A0A6C0JVJ2-F1
#
_entry.id   AF-A0A6C0JVJ2-F1
#
_cell.length_a   1.000
_cell.length_b   1.000
_cell.length_c   1.000
_cell.angle_alpha   90.00
_cell.angle_beta   90.00
_cell.angle_gamma   90.00
#
_symmetry.space_group_name_H-M   'P 1'
#
loop_
_entity.id
_entity.type
_entity.pdbx_description
1 polymer ?
#
loop_
_entity_poly.entity_id
_entity_poly.type
_entity_poly.pdbx_seq_one_letter_code
_entity_poly.pdbx_strand_id
1 'polypeptide(L)'
;MDNICIECDKRFDNIAALKKHKRRNHVIRKCNECEKVYHKITSLSSHKKTAHLKNLLKCVKCPKTFIIRSRLIIHMNDHNGEHRCKLCEKSFETSDLLIIHENDCIKRFQCKKCKKIYKCRRSLYYHIHSFKCESLDSKKKSEAQGVSEVQC
;
A
#
# COMPACT_ATOMS: atom_id res chain seq x y z
N MET A 1 7.26 0.71 45.41
CA MET A 1 8.29 0.85 44.34
C MET A 1 7.60 1.33 43.08
N ASP A 2 8.05 2.45 42.52
CA ASP A 2 7.54 2.96 41.27
C ASP A 2 8.03 2.15 40.07
N ASN A 3 7.10 1.68 39.24
CA ASN A 3 7.38 0.95 38.01
C ASN A 3 7.75 1.90 36.85
N ILE A 4 8.73 2.78 37.07
CA ILE A 4 9.19 3.80 36.10
C ILE A 4 10.44 3.30 35.36
N CYS A 5 10.52 3.59 34.07
CA CYS A 5 11.73 3.39 33.28
C CYS A 5 12.64 4.62 33.35
N ILE A 6 13.70 4.57 34.17
CA ILE A 6 14.72 5.63 34.34
C ILE A 6 15.43 6.11 33.05
N GLU A 7 15.15 5.49 31.90
CA GLU A 7 15.78 5.77 30.61
C GLU A 7 14.84 6.55 29.66
N CYS A 8 13.57 6.73 30.04
CA CYS A 8 12.58 7.54 29.30
C CYS A 8 11.37 7.97 30.14
N ASP A 9 11.48 7.90 31.47
CA ASP A 9 10.48 8.17 32.52
C ASP A 9 9.08 7.56 32.35
N LYS A 10 8.96 6.57 31.46
CA LYS A 10 7.68 5.91 31.21
C LYS A 10 7.28 5.02 32.38
N ARG A 11 6.07 5.26 32.92
CA ARG A 11 5.43 4.46 33.98
C ARG A 11 4.75 3.21 33.39
N PHE A 12 4.74 2.12 34.16
CA PHE A 12 4.13 0.83 33.81
C PHE A 12 3.31 0.29 34.99
N ASP A 13 2.34 -0.58 34.71
CA ASP A 13 1.45 -1.11 35.76
C ASP A 13 2.15 -2.13 36.66
N ASN A 14 3.17 -2.82 36.14
CA ASN A 14 3.93 -3.84 36.88
C ASN A 14 5.40 -3.98 36.42
N ILE A 15 6.22 -4.61 37.28
CA ILE A 15 7.65 -4.85 37.06
C ILE A 15 7.90 -5.70 35.79
N ALA A 16 7.01 -6.64 35.44
CA ALA A 16 7.19 -7.48 34.26
C ALA A 16 7.03 -6.68 32.96
N ALA A 17 6.06 -5.77 32.90
CA ALA A 17 5.87 -4.82 31.80
C ALA A 17 7.08 -3.88 31.66
N LEU A 18 7.59 -3.33 32.77
CA LEU A 18 8.80 -2.50 32.79
C LEU A 18 10.04 -3.28 32.28
N LYS A 19 10.29 -4.50 32.77
CA LYS A 19 11.39 -5.38 32.31
C LYS A 19 11.26 -5.68 30.80
N LYS A 20 10.04 -5.96 30.31
CA LYS A 20 9.74 -6.22 28.89
C LYS A 20 9.96 -4.97 28.03
N HIS A 21 9.62 -3.79 28.53
CA HIS A 21 9.87 -2.51 27.87
C HIS A 21 11.37 -2.22 27.73
N LYS A 22 12.14 -2.30 28.83
CA LYS A 22 13.61 -2.09 28.80
C LYS A 22 14.30 -3.01 27.79
N ARG A 23 14.02 -4.31 27.85
CA ARG A 23 14.58 -5.33 26.92
C ARG A 23 14.30 -5.06 25.42
N ARG A 24 13.23 -4.33 25.10
CA ARG A 24 12.74 -4.09 23.73
C ARG A 24 13.07 -2.71 23.16
N ASN A 25 13.24 -1.70 24.00
CA ASN A 25 13.41 -0.30 23.57
C ASN A 25 14.75 0.30 23.99
N HIS A 26 15.40 -0.26 25.01
CA HIS A 26 16.60 0.35 25.59
C HIS A 26 17.86 -0.52 25.45
N VAL A 27 17.73 -1.84 25.30
CA VAL A 27 18.86 -2.71 24.94
C VAL A 27 19.34 -2.40 23.52
N ILE A 28 20.41 -1.61 23.44
CA ILE A 28 21.13 -1.27 22.21
C ILE A 28 21.82 -2.53 21.67
N ARG A 29 21.71 -2.78 20.36
CA ARG A 29 22.39 -3.87 19.65
C ARG A 29 23.14 -3.29 18.46
N LYS A 30 24.47 -3.39 18.48
CA LYS A 30 25.36 -2.92 17.39
C LYS A 30 25.35 -3.91 16.24
N CYS A 31 25.51 -3.43 15.01
CA CYS A 31 25.94 -4.27 13.90
C CYS A 31 27.41 -4.70 14.11
N ASN A 32 27.78 -5.91 13.68
CA ASN A 32 29.17 -6.35 13.69
C ASN A 32 29.89 -6.05 12.36
N GLU A 33 29.18 -5.50 11.38
CA GLU A 33 29.65 -5.24 10.01
C GLU A 33 29.63 -3.73 9.68
N CYS A 34 29.10 -2.89 10.57
CA CYS A 34 29.24 -1.43 10.56
C CYS A 34 28.91 -0.85 11.96
N GLU A 35 28.99 0.47 12.10
CA GLU A 35 28.79 1.14 13.40
C GLU A 35 27.32 1.34 13.80
N LYS A 36 26.35 1.00 12.94
CA LYS A 36 24.94 1.26 13.19
C LYS A 36 24.39 0.45 14.37
N VAL A 37 23.53 1.10 15.16
CA VAL A 37 22.92 0.55 16.39
C VAL A 37 21.40 0.49 16.29
N TYR A 38 20.81 -0.50 16.96
CA TYR A 38 19.36 -0.76 16.92
C TYR A 38 18.82 -1.25 18.27
N HIS A 39 17.70 -0.69 18.71
CA HIS A 39 17.01 -1.12 19.94
C HIS A 39 16.21 -2.42 19.76
N LYS A 40 15.74 -2.71 18.53
CA LYS A 40 14.96 -3.90 18.19
C LYS A 40 15.80 -4.91 17.42
N ILE A 41 15.80 -6.17 17.85
CA ILE A 41 16.52 -7.27 17.19
C ILE A 41 16.05 -7.50 15.74
N THR A 42 14.75 -7.30 15.47
CA THR A 42 14.18 -7.37 14.12
C THR A 42 14.71 -6.27 13.21
N SER A 43 14.90 -5.05 13.72
CA SER A 43 15.50 -3.95 12.96
C SER A 43 16.98 -4.22 12.63
N LEU A 44 17.76 -4.75 13.59
CA LEU A 44 19.14 -5.17 13.33
C LEU A 44 19.21 -6.32 12.30
N SER A 45 18.34 -7.33 12.42
CA SER A 45 18.30 -8.46 11.47
C SER A 45 17.95 -7.99 10.05
N SER A 46 16.94 -7.14 9.91
CA SER A 46 16.59 -6.52 8.62
C SER A 46 17.73 -5.66 8.08
N HIS A 47 18.38 -4.86 8.93
CA HIS A 47 19.55 -4.06 8.53
C HIS A 47 20.66 -4.95 7.97
N LYS A 48 21.11 -6.00 8.69
CA LYS A 48 22.14 -6.93 8.21
C LYS A 48 21.76 -7.56 6.87
N LYS A 49 20.51 -8.02 6.74
CA LYS A 49 19.97 -8.51 5.46
C LYS A 49 20.08 -7.48 4.34
N THR A 50 19.81 -6.21 4.59
CA THR A 50 19.82 -5.15 3.57
C THR A 50 21.16 -4.51 3.26
N ALA A 51 22.07 -4.42 4.22
CA ALA A 51 23.30 -3.64 4.09
C ALA A 51 24.54 -4.52 3.88
N HIS A 52 24.49 -5.79 4.31
CA HIS A 52 25.69 -6.63 4.39
C HIS A 52 25.51 -8.00 3.70
N LEU A 53 24.33 -8.64 3.85
CA LEU A 53 24.05 -9.90 3.15
C LEU A 53 23.70 -9.66 1.67
N LYS A 54 24.65 -9.95 0.78
CA LYS A 54 24.46 -9.95 -0.69
C LYS A 54 23.62 -11.12 -1.22
N ASN A 55 23.08 -11.98 -0.34
CA ASN A 55 22.25 -13.13 -0.69
C ASN A 55 20.83 -12.70 -1.09
N LEU A 56 20.75 -12.06 -2.26
CA LEU A 56 19.53 -11.56 -2.85
C LEU A 56 18.71 -12.73 -3.40
N LEU A 57 17.44 -12.82 -2.99
CA LEU A 57 16.47 -13.77 -3.53
C LEU A 57 16.18 -13.37 -4.98
N LYS A 58 16.63 -14.18 -5.94
CA LYS A 58 16.46 -13.92 -7.37
C LYS A 58 15.02 -14.19 -7.80
N CYS A 59 14.47 -13.36 -8.67
CA CYS A 59 13.28 -13.72 -9.44
C CYS A 59 13.66 -14.79 -10.47
N VAL A 60 12.78 -15.78 -10.67
CA VAL A 60 12.99 -16.85 -11.68
C VAL A 60 12.53 -16.44 -13.09
N LYS A 61 11.79 -15.33 -13.21
CA LYS A 61 11.22 -14.83 -14.48
C LYS A 61 11.93 -13.58 -15.04
N CYS A 62 12.79 -12.92 -14.26
CA CYS A 62 13.53 -11.73 -14.70
C CYS A 62 14.79 -11.51 -13.83
N PRO A 63 15.76 -10.67 -14.23
CA PRO A 63 17.02 -10.48 -13.49
C PRO A 63 16.88 -9.68 -12.18
N LYS A 64 15.66 -9.32 -11.76
CA LYS A 64 15.44 -8.59 -10.49
C LYS A 64 15.72 -9.49 -9.29
N THR A 65 16.25 -8.88 -8.23
CA THR A 65 16.67 -9.60 -7.01
C THR A 65 16.22 -8.83 -5.76
N PHE A 66 15.92 -9.56 -4.69
CA PHE A 66 15.18 -9.04 -3.53
C PHE A 66 15.81 -9.47 -2.21
N ILE A 67 15.99 -8.53 -1.31
CA ILE A 67 16.57 -8.79 0.02
C ILE A 67 15.56 -9.49 0.96
N ILE A 68 14.26 -9.26 0.74
CA ILE A 68 13.18 -9.67 1.66
C ILE A 68 12.20 -10.55 0.90
N ARG A 69 11.86 -11.73 1.45
CA ARG A 69 10.98 -12.72 0.81
C ARG A 69 9.61 -12.14 0.42
N SER A 70 8.99 -11.33 1.28
CA SER A 70 7.72 -10.66 0.99
C SER A 70 7.79 -9.78 -0.26
N ARG A 71 8.91 -9.06 -0.47
CA ARG A 71 9.12 -8.24 -1.68
C ARG A 71 9.28 -9.08 -2.93
N LEU A 72 9.92 -10.26 -2.85
CA LEU A 72 9.96 -11.20 -3.96
C LEU A 72 8.55 -11.74 -4.27
N ILE A 73 7.77 -12.12 -3.26
CA ILE A 73 6.39 -12.62 -3.44
C ILE A 73 5.52 -11.56 -4.12
N ILE A 74 5.50 -10.33 -3.59
CA ILE A 74 4.77 -9.20 -4.20
C ILE A 74 5.23 -8.96 -5.66
N HIS A 75 6.52 -9.08 -5.95
CA HIS A 75 7.03 -8.95 -7.32
C HIS A 75 6.63 -10.13 -8.23
N MET A 76 6.60 -11.37 -7.73
CA MET A 76 6.08 -12.50 -8.50
C MET A 76 4.61 -12.29 -8.87
N ASN A 77 3.87 -11.53 -8.05
CA ASN A 77 2.48 -11.14 -8.35
C ASN A 77 2.36 -10.11 -9.48
N ASP A 78 3.43 -9.38 -9.83
CA ASP A 78 3.51 -8.60 -11.07
C ASP A 78 3.66 -9.50 -12.31
N HIS A 79 4.18 -10.73 -12.14
CA HIS A 79 4.43 -11.71 -13.21
C HIS A 79 3.33 -12.77 -13.40
N ASN A 80 2.48 -13.02 -12.40
CA ASN A 80 1.36 -13.97 -12.51
C ASN A 80 -0.03 -13.30 -12.31
N GLY A 81 -0.10 -12.09 -11.72
CA GLY A 81 -1.34 -11.37 -11.44
C GLY A 81 -2.15 -11.90 -10.24
N GLU A 82 -1.66 -12.90 -9.50
CA GLU A 82 -2.42 -13.70 -8.54
C GLU A 82 -3.00 -12.86 -7.37
N HIS A 83 -2.16 -12.05 -6.72
CA HIS A 83 -2.60 -11.09 -5.69
C HIS A 83 -2.56 -9.63 -6.19
N ARG A 84 -2.96 -9.38 -7.45
CA ARG A 84 -2.97 -8.03 -8.04
C ARG A 84 -4.38 -7.48 -8.16
N CYS A 85 -4.64 -6.33 -7.56
CA CYS A 85 -5.92 -5.63 -7.64
C CYS A 85 -6.24 -5.24 -9.09
N LYS A 86 -7.37 -5.70 -9.61
CA LYS A 86 -7.77 -5.46 -11.02
C LYS A 86 -8.16 -3.99 -11.29
N LEU A 87 -8.46 -3.22 -10.24
CA LEU A 87 -8.85 -1.80 -10.36
C LEU A 87 -7.65 -0.86 -10.41
N CYS A 88 -6.74 -0.95 -9.44
CA CYS A 88 -5.60 -0.04 -9.33
C CYS A 88 -4.24 -0.66 -9.70
N GLU A 89 -4.24 -1.93 -10.12
CA GLU A 89 -3.07 -2.70 -10.56
C GLU A 89 -2.00 -2.97 -9.50
N LYS A 90 -2.28 -2.67 -8.22
CA LYS A 90 -1.36 -2.88 -7.10
C LYS A 90 -1.31 -4.36 -6.68
N SER A 91 -0.10 -4.87 -6.51
CA SER A 91 0.20 -6.23 -6.04
C SER A 91 0.32 -6.30 -4.51
N PHE A 92 -0.14 -7.41 -3.92
CA PHE A 92 -0.15 -7.68 -2.47
C PHE A 92 0.61 -8.97 -2.16
N GLU A 93 0.94 -9.20 -0.89
CA GLU A 93 1.64 -10.42 -0.47
C GLU A 93 0.69 -11.62 -0.38
N THR A 94 -0.52 -11.40 0.13
CA THR A 94 -1.55 -12.43 0.35
C THR A 94 -2.90 -12.02 -0.24
N SER A 95 -3.78 -13.00 -0.44
CA SER A 95 -5.19 -12.83 -0.80
C SER A 95 -5.95 -11.93 0.18
N ASP A 96 -5.76 -12.10 1.49
CA ASP A 96 -6.50 -11.31 2.50
C ASP A 96 -6.17 -9.82 2.40
N LEU A 97 -4.90 -9.47 2.17
CA LEU A 97 -4.46 -8.10 1.98
C LEU A 97 -5.01 -7.51 0.68
N LEU A 98 -5.16 -8.33 -0.37
CA LEU A 98 -5.86 -7.94 -1.59
C LEU A 98 -7.35 -7.69 -1.31
N ILE A 99 -8.07 -8.59 -0.63
CA ILE A 99 -9.52 -8.45 -0.34
C ILE A 99 -9.79 -7.20 0.50
N ILE A 100 -9.02 -6.98 1.57
CA ILE A 100 -9.11 -5.76 2.40
C ILE A 100 -8.89 -4.51 1.53
N HIS A 101 -7.87 -4.54 0.67
CA HIS A 101 -7.60 -3.44 -0.25
C HIS A 101 -8.73 -3.24 -1.28
N GLU A 102 -9.28 -4.29 -1.86
CA GLU A 102 -10.34 -4.19 -2.86
C GLU A 102 -11.61 -3.60 -2.27
N ASN A 103 -11.97 -3.93 -1.03
CA ASN A 103 -13.08 -3.29 -0.32
C ASN A 103 -12.91 -1.76 -0.17
N ASP A 104 -11.68 -1.25 -0.10
CA ASP A 104 -11.40 0.19 -0.06
C ASP A 104 -11.11 0.80 -1.45
N CYS A 105 -10.61 0.00 -2.39
CA CYS A 105 -10.36 0.40 -3.76
C CYS A 105 -11.66 0.52 -4.56
N ILE A 106 -12.63 -0.39 -4.34
CA ILE A 106 -13.98 -0.32 -4.91
C ILE A 106 -14.70 0.97 -4.45
N LYS A 107 -14.39 1.48 -3.24
CA LYS A 107 -14.96 2.74 -2.72
C LYS A 107 -14.44 4.02 -3.41
N ARG A 108 -13.48 3.97 -4.35
CA ARG A 108 -12.97 5.16 -5.09
C ARG A 108 -12.58 4.80 -6.55
N PHE A 109 -12.83 5.63 -7.56
CA PHE A 109 -12.92 7.09 -7.56
C PHE A 109 -14.12 7.60 -8.37
N GLN A 110 -15.24 7.94 -7.72
CA GLN A 110 -16.39 8.51 -8.43
C GLN A 110 -16.21 10.01 -8.74
N CYS A 111 -16.51 10.42 -9.98
CA CYS A 111 -16.67 11.83 -10.31
C CYS A 111 -17.94 12.39 -9.68
N LYS A 112 -17.82 13.45 -8.88
CA LYS A 112 -18.96 14.05 -8.18
C LYS A 112 -20.01 14.66 -9.12
N LYS A 113 -19.60 15.17 -10.30
CA LYS A 113 -20.48 15.83 -11.28
C LYS A 113 -21.32 14.84 -12.10
N CYS A 114 -20.69 13.85 -12.73
CA CYS A 114 -21.36 12.93 -13.66
C CYS A 114 -21.56 11.50 -13.11
N LYS A 115 -21.16 11.25 -11.85
CA LYS A 115 -21.24 9.96 -11.14
C LYS A 115 -20.49 8.78 -11.78
N LYS A 116 -19.76 8.99 -12.88
CA LYS A 116 -18.85 7.99 -13.49
C LYS A 116 -17.74 7.59 -12.51
N ILE A 117 -17.45 6.30 -12.43
CA ILE A 117 -16.41 5.74 -11.54
C ILE A 117 -15.11 5.53 -12.31
N TYR A 118 -13.99 5.88 -11.69
CA TYR A 118 -12.65 5.82 -12.28
C TYR A 118 -11.76 4.85 -11.52
N LYS A 119 -11.05 4.01 -12.29
CA LYS A 119 -10.14 2.97 -11.78
C LYS A 119 -8.94 3.52 -10.99
N CYS A 120 -8.53 4.76 -11.25
CA CYS A 120 -7.47 5.43 -10.48
C CYS A 120 -7.61 6.95 -10.50
N ARG A 121 -6.94 7.61 -9.53
CA ARG A 121 -6.96 9.08 -9.36
C ARG A 121 -6.54 9.85 -10.62
N ARG A 122 -5.59 9.31 -11.41
CA ARG A 122 -5.10 9.95 -12.65
C ARG A 122 -6.20 10.03 -13.72
N SER A 123 -6.98 8.96 -13.88
CA SER A 123 -8.10 8.93 -14.82
C SER A 123 -9.23 9.87 -14.40
N LEU A 124 -9.53 9.95 -13.09
CA LEU A 124 -10.47 10.94 -12.56
C LEU A 124 -9.98 12.38 -12.82
N TYR A 125 -8.69 12.65 -12.60
CA TYR A 125 -8.09 13.96 -12.83
C TYR A 125 -8.21 14.42 -14.29
N TYR A 126 -7.79 13.57 -15.25
CA TYR A 126 -7.97 13.88 -16.67
C TYR A 126 -9.44 14.11 -17.04
N HIS A 127 -10.37 13.30 -16.53
CA HIS A 127 -11.79 13.49 -16.78
C HIS A 127 -12.33 14.84 -16.26
N ILE A 128 -11.93 15.27 -15.07
CA ILE A 128 -12.38 16.54 -14.48
C ILE A 128 -11.82 17.76 -15.25
N HIS A 129 -10.56 17.69 -15.70
CA HIS A 129 -9.86 18.85 -16.26
C HIS A 129 -9.82 18.92 -17.81
N SER A 130 -10.08 17.83 -18.54
CA SER A 130 -10.07 17.81 -20.02
C SER A 130 -11.40 18.20 -20.67
N PHE A 131 -12.26 18.95 -19.97
CA PHE A 131 -13.62 19.35 -20.39
C PHE A 131 -14.62 18.19 -20.68
N LYS A 132 -14.19 16.92 -20.62
CA LYS A 132 -15.02 15.71 -20.89
C LYS A 132 -15.93 15.30 -19.71
N CYS A 133 -16.48 16.27 -18.98
CA CYS A 133 -17.29 16.07 -17.77
C CYS A 133 -18.62 16.84 -17.80
N GLU A 134 -19.50 16.43 -18.70
CA GLU A 134 -20.91 16.85 -18.76
C GLU A 134 -21.72 16.34 -17.55
N SER A 135 -22.73 17.10 -17.13
CA SER A 135 -23.69 16.68 -16.09
C SER A 135 -24.69 15.66 -16.64
N LEU A 136 -25.34 14.92 -15.74
CA LEU A 136 -26.36 13.92 -16.12
C LEU A 136 -27.62 14.58 -16.73
N ASP A 137 -27.88 15.83 -16.39
CA ASP A 137 -29.07 16.59 -16.81
C ASP A 137 -29.07 16.91 -18.31
N SER A 138 -27.90 17.03 -18.93
CA SER A 138 -27.75 17.35 -20.36
C SER A 138 -28.17 16.22 -21.30
N LYS A 139 -28.23 14.97 -20.83
CA LYS A 139 -28.49 13.79 -21.68
C LYS A 139 -29.96 13.54 -22.03
N LYS A 140 -30.92 14.20 -21.36
CA LYS A 140 -32.36 13.99 -21.62
C LYS A 140 -32.92 14.77 -22.82
N LYS A 141 -32.09 15.51 -23.59
CA LYS A 141 -32.56 16.38 -24.69
C LYS A 141 -32.32 15.84 -26.12
N SER A 142 -31.65 14.70 -26.29
CA SER A 142 -31.24 14.21 -27.63
C SER A 142 -31.91 12.90 -28.10
N GLU A 143 -32.93 12.40 -27.39
CA GLU A 143 -33.64 11.16 -27.74
C GLU A 143 -35.16 11.38 -27.95
N ALA A 144 -35.57 12.62 -28.28
CA ALA A 144 -36.99 13.01 -28.32
C ALA A 144 -37.44 13.78 -29.58
N GLN A 145 -36.64 13.86 -30.65
CA GLN A 145 -37.05 14.48 -31.92
C GLN A 145 -36.50 13.74 -33.15
N GLY A 146 -37.41 13.36 -34.06
CA GLY A 146 -37.21 12.48 -35.22
C GLY A 146 -38.14 11.26 -35.09
N VAL A 147 -39.20 11.09 -35.89
CA VAL A 147 -39.35 11.42 -37.33
C VAL A 147 -40.75 11.99 -37.67
N SER A 148 -40.83 12.62 -38.86
CA SER A 148 -41.99 13.16 -39.62
C SER A 148 -42.26 14.66 -39.39
N GLU A 149 -42.68 15.49 -40.38
CA GLU A 149 -43.04 15.31 -41.82
C GLU A 149 -42.22 16.29 -42.72
N VAL A 150 -41.68 15.94 -43.90
CA VAL A 150 -42.21 15.86 -45.30
C VAL A 150 -42.40 17.22 -46.05
N GLN A 151 -41.82 17.27 -47.27
CA GLN A 151 -42.03 18.20 -48.41
C GLN A 151 -41.58 19.68 -48.31
N CYS A 152 -40.64 20.05 -49.19
CA CYS A 152 -40.99 20.56 -50.52
C CYS A 152 -40.09 19.89 -51.58
#